data_AF-A0AAD8HXB0-F1
#
_entry.id   AF-A0AAD8HXB0-F1
#
_cell.length_a   1.000
_cell.length_b   1.000
_cell.length_c   1.000
_cell.angle_alpha   90.00
_cell.angle_beta   90.00
_cell.angle_gamma   90.00
#
_symmetry.space_group_name_H-M   'P 1'
#
loop_
_entity.id
_entity.type
_entity.pdbx_description
1 polymer ?
#
loop_
_entity_poly.entity_id
_entity_poly.type
_entity_poly.pdbx_seq_one_letter_code
_entity_poly.pdbx_strand_id
1 'polypeptide(L)'
;MRRNFSFIQSNVRQEFMKVYSLDGLIHGINVSTQKYRIRNPDTKQFLELPDPHKGIHQIMFAYVPSTLNYKIVLIYVDKNNMECYEILSVENNKLSWRLLKMPTKDYLERNRKKFCMMLFSDVVHCLCVIANMNDMVGEVISLDLETEQFAVVNLPKVGAELCVSVLENYKKQKWSKKESLFPLKLTKKLEVDGRIVPYLVDRFEKLWFWVKEAREPISCDIKTKRIRSKCAHRHSLVRLEGMQ
;
A
#
# COMPACT_ATOMS: atom_id res chain seq x y z
N MET A 1 -11.95 -28.17 23.36
CA MET A 1 -11.32 -29.04 22.34
C MET A 1 -10.01 -28.41 21.89
N ARG A 2 -8.85 -29.01 22.24
CA ARG A 2 -7.55 -28.60 21.71
C ARG A 2 -7.39 -29.22 20.32
N ARG A 3 -7.07 -28.42 19.29
CA ARG A 3 -6.84 -28.91 17.93
C ARG A 3 -5.35 -28.91 17.63
N ASN A 4 -4.89 -30.03 17.05
CA ASN A 4 -3.50 -30.26 16.67
C ASN A 4 -3.22 -29.59 15.32
N PHE A 5 -2.29 -28.63 15.32
CA PHE A 5 -1.63 -28.18 14.08
C PHE A 5 -0.36 -29.04 13.89
N SER A 6 -0.15 -29.58 12.70
CA SER A 6 1.06 -30.32 12.37
C SER A 6 2.22 -29.34 12.15
N PHE A 7 3.25 -29.45 12.99
CA PHE A 7 4.49 -28.70 12.85
C PHE A 7 5.50 -29.52 12.05
N ILE A 8 5.98 -28.98 10.93
CA ILE A 8 7.13 -29.53 10.20
C ILE A 8 8.35 -28.67 10.54
N GLN A 9 9.31 -29.25 11.24
CA GLN A 9 10.59 -28.61 11.57
C GLN A 9 11.63 -29.05 10.52
N SER A 10 11.89 -28.19 9.53
CA SER A 10 12.93 -28.46 8.52
C SER A 10 14.28 -27.83 8.91
N ASN A 11 15.35 -28.62 8.93
CA ASN A 11 16.72 -28.21 9.33
C ASN A 11 17.53 -27.46 8.26
N VAL A 12 16.93 -27.07 7.14
CA VAL A 12 17.61 -26.21 6.15
C VAL A 12 17.46 -24.76 6.61
N ARG A 13 18.56 -23.98 6.67
CA ARG A 13 18.50 -22.52 6.81
C ARG A 13 17.81 -21.96 5.56
N GLN A 14 16.48 -22.03 5.55
CA GLN A 14 15.67 -21.43 4.53
C GLN A 14 15.79 -19.92 4.68
N GLU A 15 16.33 -19.27 3.65
CA GLU A 15 16.39 -17.81 3.60
C GLU A 15 14.98 -17.28 3.37
N PHE A 16 14.46 -16.58 4.36
CA PHE A 16 13.18 -15.90 4.28
C PHE A 16 13.41 -14.42 4.10
N MET A 17 12.84 -13.86 3.04
CA MET A 17 12.79 -12.42 2.84
C MET A 17 11.53 -11.87 3.51
N LYS A 18 11.72 -10.90 4.41
CA LYS A 18 10.60 -10.16 5.02
C LYS A 18 9.93 -9.31 3.94
N VAL A 19 8.62 -9.46 3.80
CA VAL A 19 7.82 -8.67 2.86
C VAL A 19 7.08 -7.55 3.60
N TYR A 20 6.45 -7.89 4.74
CA TYR A 20 5.68 -6.93 5.54
C TYR A 20 5.73 -7.30 7.03
N SER A 21 5.43 -6.34 7.91
CA SER A 21 5.18 -6.63 9.32
C SER A 21 4.06 -5.75 9.87
N LEU A 22 3.17 -6.36 10.62
CA LEU A 22 2.03 -5.71 11.26
C LEU A 22 1.76 -6.42 12.58
N ASP A 23 1.50 -5.67 13.66
CA ASP A 23 1.12 -6.21 14.97
C ASP A 23 2.05 -7.32 15.50
N GLY A 24 3.36 -7.17 15.29
CA GLY A 24 4.38 -8.17 15.67
C GLY A 24 4.45 -9.39 14.74
N LEU A 25 3.47 -9.59 13.86
CA LEU A 25 3.49 -10.62 12.84
C LEU A 25 4.39 -10.22 11.68
N ILE A 26 5.08 -11.21 11.13
CA ILE A 26 5.97 -11.07 9.98
C ILE A 26 5.40 -11.86 8.82
N HIS A 27 5.05 -11.15 7.75
CA HIS A 27 4.74 -11.76 6.47
C HIS A 27 6.03 -11.87 5.64
N GLY A 28 6.38 -13.07 5.21
CA GLY A 28 7.63 -13.34 4.52
C GLY A 28 7.50 -14.40 3.43
N ILE A 29 8.45 -14.37 2.50
CA ILE A 29 8.55 -15.32 1.39
C ILE A 29 9.82 -16.15 1.54
N ASN A 30 9.71 -17.46 1.34
CA ASN A 30 10.86 -18.33 1.20
C ASN A 30 11.51 -18.07 -0.17
N VAL A 31 12.78 -17.69 -0.21
CA VAL A 31 13.45 -17.31 -1.47
C VAL A 31 13.58 -18.50 -2.42
N SER A 32 13.78 -19.71 -1.90
CA SER A 32 13.97 -20.92 -2.71
C SER A 32 12.65 -21.48 -3.23
N THR A 33 11.62 -21.55 -2.39
CA THR A 33 10.34 -22.17 -2.76
C THR A 33 9.30 -21.17 -3.25
N GLN A 34 9.55 -19.87 -3.07
CA GLN A 34 8.59 -18.78 -3.32
C GLN A 34 7.29 -18.91 -2.52
N LYS A 35 7.27 -19.76 -1.48
CA LYS A 35 6.11 -19.92 -0.60
C LYS A 35 6.01 -18.79 0.40
N TYR A 36 4.80 -18.27 0.57
CA TYR A 36 4.49 -17.22 1.52
C TYR A 36 4.07 -17.79 2.86
N ARG A 37 4.41 -17.09 3.94
CA ARG A 37 3.96 -17.44 5.29
C ARG A 37 3.80 -16.21 6.17
N ILE A 38 2.94 -16.35 7.18
CA ILE A 38 2.84 -15.43 8.31
C ILE A 38 3.54 -16.10 9.49
N ARG A 39 4.41 -15.38 10.20
CA ARG A 39 5.10 -15.87 11.39
C ARG A 39 4.83 -14.94 12.57
N ASN A 40 4.55 -15.53 13.72
CA ASN A 40 4.61 -14.84 15.01
C ASN A 40 5.99 -15.16 15.64
N PRO A 41 6.91 -14.19 15.75
CA PRO A 41 8.23 -14.41 16.33
C PRO A 41 8.17 -14.85 17.80
N ASP A 42 7.24 -14.30 18.57
CA ASP A 42 7.13 -14.50 20.01
C ASP A 42 6.67 -15.92 20.35
N THR A 43 5.64 -16.40 19.65
CA THR A 43 5.13 -17.77 19.83
C THR A 43 5.88 -18.80 19.00
N LYS A 44 6.77 -18.36 18.10
CA LYS A 44 7.48 -19.19 17.11
C LYS A 44 6.55 -19.96 16.16
N GLN A 45 5.25 -19.65 16.15
CA GLN A 45 4.28 -20.26 15.26
C GLN A 45 4.36 -19.61 13.87
N PHE A 46 4.00 -20.37 12.85
CA PHE A 46 3.84 -19.86 11.51
C PHE A 46 2.65 -20.52 10.81
N LEU A 47 2.12 -19.80 9.82
CA LEU A 47 1.05 -20.22 8.95
C LEU A 47 1.55 -20.15 7.51
N GLU A 48 1.63 -21.30 6.84
CA GLU A 48 1.91 -21.35 5.41
C GLU A 48 0.66 -20.92 4.63
N LEU A 49 0.85 -20.02 3.66
CA LEU A 49 -0.24 -19.49 2.84
C LEU A 49 -0.37 -20.32 1.55
N PRO A 50 -1.58 -20.39 0.97
CA PRO A 50 -1.77 -21.01 -0.34
C PRO A 50 -0.96 -20.27 -1.41
N ASP A 51 -0.52 -21.01 -2.43
CA ASP A 51 0.23 -20.43 -3.54
C ASP A 51 -0.60 -19.34 -4.23
N PRO A 52 -0.06 -18.12 -4.35
CA PRO A 52 -0.77 -17.03 -5.00
C PRO A 52 -0.69 -17.10 -6.52
N HIS A 53 -1.46 -16.25 -7.21
CA HIS A 53 -1.35 -16.11 -8.66
C HIS A 53 0.07 -15.69 -9.09
N LYS A 54 0.50 -16.06 -10.30
CA LYS A 54 1.78 -15.58 -10.86
C LYS A 54 1.68 -14.10 -11.25
N GLY A 55 2.81 -13.39 -11.32
CA GLY A 55 2.84 -11.99 -11.76
C GLY A 55 2.51 -10.97 -10.67
N ILE A 56 2.67 -11.36 -9.39
CA ILE A 56 2.49 -10.47 -8.25
C ILE A 56 3.53 -9.37 -8.31
N HIS A 57 3.08 -8.13 -8.17
CA HIS A 57 3.96 -6.99 -7.97
C HIS A 57 3.65 -6.25 -6.67
N GLN A 58 2.52 -6.54 -6.01
CA GLN A 58 2.25 -6.02 -4.67
C GLN A 58 1.50 -7.03 -3.79
N ILE A 59 1.84 -7.01 -2.50
CA ILE A 59 1.07 -7.61 -1.43
C ILE A 59 0.89 -6.62 -0.28
N MET A 60 -0.30 -6.61 0.33
CA MET A 60 -0.63 -5.82 1.52
C MET A 60 -1.20 -6.74 2.59
N PHE A 61 -0.89 -6.46 3.86
CA PHE A 61 -1.35 -7.25 5.00
C PHE A 61 -1.97 -6.31 6.03
N ALA A 62 -3.22 -6.58 6.43
CA ALA A 62 -4.01 -5.70 7.27
C ALA A 62 -4.80 -6.49 8.32
N TYR A 63 -5.03 -5.87 9.48
CA TYR A 63 -5.99 -6.34 10.46
C TYR A 63 -7.34 -5.66 10.22
N VAL A 64 -8.42 -6.43 10.19
CA VAL A 64 -9.79 -5.93 10.01
C VAL A 64 -10.53 -6.03 11.35
N PRO A 65 -10.71 -4.92 12.08
CA PRO A 65 -11.22 -4.97 13.46
C PRO A 65 -12.62 -5.57 13.60
N SER A 66 -13.52 -5.35 12.64
CA SER A 66 -14.91 -5.84 12.75
C SER A 66 -15.05 -7.34 12.61
N THR A 67 -14.13 -7.99 11.88
CA THR A 67 -14.08 -9.46 11.76
C THR A 67 -13.08 -10.10 12.71
N LEU A 68 -12.27 -9.27 13.41
CA LEU A 68 -11.15 -9.69 14.24
C LEU A 68 -10.14 -10.58 13.51
N ASN A 69 -10.06 -10.45 12.18
CA ASN A 69 -9.24 -11.30 11.33
C ASN A 69 -8.24 -10.47 10.52
N TYR A 70 -7.13 -11.11 10.16
CA TYR A 70 -6.20 -10.53 9.20
C TYR A 70 -6.64 -10.84 7.78
N LYS A 71 -6.45 -9.88 6.88
CA LYS A 71 -6.61 -10.07 5.45
C LYS A 71 -5.32 -9.73 4.72
N ILE A 72 -5.05 -10.48 3.66
CA ILE A 72 -3.97 -10.23 2.72
C ILE A 72 -4.60 -9.86 1.38
N VAL A 73 -4.17 -8.73 0.82
CA VAL A 73 -4.53 -8.33 -0.53
C VAL A 73 -3.34 -8.53 -1.44
N LEU A 74 -3.55 -9.24 -2.53
CA LEU A 74 -2.60 -9.44 -3.60
C LEU A 74 -3.01 -8.67 -4.84
N ILE A 75 -2.03 -8.09 -5.51
CA ILE A 75 -2.21 -7.39 -6.76
C ILE A 75 -1.19 -7.95 -7.74
N TYR A 76 -1.71 -8.43 -8.85
CA TYR A 76 -0.94 -9.08 -9.90
C TYR A 76 -1.45 -8.65 -11.27
N VAL A 77 -0.63 -8.90 -12.28
CA VAL A 77 -1.00 -8.71 -13.68
C VAL A 77 -1.23 -10.09 -14.28
N ASP A 78 -2.41 -10.31 -14.85
CA ASP A 78 -2.77 -11.57 -15.48
C ASP A 78 -2.09 -11.72 -16.86
N LYS A 79 -2.38 -12.84 -17.53
CA LYS A 79 -1.85 -13.15 -18.87
C LYS A 79 -2.30 -12.16 -19.97
N ASN A 80 -3.37 -11.40 -19.75
CA ASN A 80 -3.91 -10.41 -20.68
C ASN A 80 -3.36 -9.00 -20.38
N ASN A 81 -2.35 -8.91 -19.50
CA ASN A 81 -1.83 -7.66 -18.99
C ASN A 81 -2.87 -6.83 -18.22
N MET A 82 -3.86 -7.53 -17.64
CA MET A 82 -4.92 -6.95 -16.83
C MET A 82 -4.58 -7.06 -15.35
N GLU A 83 -4.77 -5.96 -14.65
CA GLU A 83 -4.55 -5.96 -13.22
C GLU A 83 -5.70 -6.62 -12.48
N CYS A 84 -5.34 -7.53 -11.58
CA CYS A 84 -6.27 -8.32 -10.79
C CYS A 84 -5.96 -8.18 -9.30
N TYR A 85 -7.01 -8.33 -8.49
CA TYR A 85 -6.97 -8.20 -7.05
C TYR A 85 -7.48 -9.49 -6.43
N GLU A 86 -6.66 -10.13 -5.60
CA GLU A 86 -7.08 -11.28 -4.81
C GLU A 86 -7.02 -10.94 -3.33
N ILE A 87 -7.94 -11.50 -2.56
CA ILE A 87 -7.96 -11.38 -1.11
C ILE A 87 -7.89 -12.76 -0.47
N LEU A 88 -7.16 -12.85 0.63
CA LEU A 88 -7.12 -14.01 1.50
C LEU A 88 -7.47 -13.56 2.92
N SER A 89 -8.56 -14.08 3.45
CA SER A 89 -8.87 -13.99 4.87
C SER A 89 -8.08 -15.06 5.62
N VAL A 90 -7.33 -14.65 6.63
CA VAL A 90 -6.57 -15.54 7.51
C VAL A 90 -7.52 -16.09 8.56
N GLU A 91 -8.47 -16.92 8.12
CA GLU A 91 -9.48 -17.57 8.97
C GLU A 91 -9.19 -19.06 9.14
N ASN A 92 -9.62 -19.62 10.27
CA ASN A 92 -9.11 -20.89 10.83
C ASN A 92 -9.41 -22.17 10.03
N ASN A 93 -10.20 -22.16 8.94
CA ASN A 93 -10.71 -23.42 8.37
C ASN A 93 -10.49 -23.63 6.87
N LYS A 94 -10.21 -22.58 6.06
CA LYS A 94 -9.88 -22.75 4.64
C LYS A 94 -9.20 -21.51 4.09
N LEU A 95 -7.88 -21.55 3.97
CA LEU A 95 -7.12 -20.51 3.29
C LEU A 95 -7.28 -20.69 1.78
N SER A 96 -7.98 -19.76 1.14
CA SER A 96 -8.10 -19.71 -0.32
C SER A 96 -8.13 -18.27 -0.80
N TRP A 97 -7.33 -17.98 -1.82
CA TRP A 97 -7.40 -16.72 -2.54
C TRP A 97 -8.76 -16.60 -3.23
N ARG A 98 -9.39 -15.43 -3.08
CA ARG A 98 -10.62 -15.08 -3.79
C ARG A 98 -10.38 -13.84 -4.63
N LEU A 99 -10.71 -13.95 -5.91
CA LEU A 99 -10.69 -12.81 -6.83
C LEU A 99 -11.74 -11.77 -6.41
N LEU A 100 -11.31 -10.52 -6.31
CA LEU A 100 -12.17 -9.37 -6.10
C LEU A 100 -12.56 -8.78 -7.45
N LYS A 101 -13.87 -8.51 -7.63
CA LYS A 101 -14.37 -7.88 -8.85
C LYS A 101 -14.07 -6.39 -8.81
N MET A 102 -13.07 -5.97 -9.59
CA MET A 102 -12.78 -4.55 -9.76
C MET A 102 -13.94 -3.87 -10.50
N PRO A 103 -14.31 -2.63 -10.15
CA PRO A 103 -15.30 -1.87 -10.90
C PRO A 103 -14.77 -1.64 -12.32
N THR A 104 -15.39 -2.30 -13.29
CA THR A 104 -15.04 -2.19 -14.71
C THR A 104 -15.40 -0.78 -15.18
N LYS A 105 -14.40 -0.04 -15.67
CA LYS A 105 -14.61 1.17 -16.46
C LYS A 105 -13.97 0.92 -17.81
N ASP A 106 -14.80 0.57 -18.79
CA ASP A 106 -14.44 0.09 -20.13
C ASP A 106 -13.42 0.96 -20.89
N TYR A 107 -13.22 2.22 -20.47
CA TYR A 107 -12.33 3.18 -21.13
C TYR A 107 -10.98 3.42 -20.42
N LEU A 108 -10.73 2.84 -19.23
CA LEU A 108 -9.59 3.24 -18.37
C LEU A 108 -8.44 2.24 -18.29
N GLU A 109 -8.60 1.02 -18.78
CA GLU A 109 -7.65 -0.06 -18.47
C GLU A 109 -6.32 0.07 -19.21
N ARG A 110 -6.27 0.74 -20.37
CA ARG A 110 -5.04 0.81 -21.19
C ARG A 110 -4.07 1.94 -20.85
N ASN A 111 -4.51 3.00 -20.18
CA ASN A 111 -3.68 4.20 -19.91
C ASN A 111 -3.56 4.54 -18.41
N ARG A 112 -4.05 3.67 -17.53
CA ARG A 112 -3.95 3.85 -16.08
C ARG A 112 -2.53 3.58 -15.62
N LYS A 113 -1.84 4.60 -15.11
CA LYS A 113 -0.57 4.43 -14.41
C LYS A 113 -0.80 4.50 -12.91
N LYS A 114 -0.38 3.47 -12.18
CA LYS A 114 -0.36 3.48 -10.73
C LYS A 114 0.84 4.24 -10.22
N PHE A 115 0.61 5.04 -9.18
CA PHE A 115 1.67 5.84 -8.56
C PHE A 115 1.96 5.37 -7.15
N CYS A 116 0.91 5.06 -6.39
CA CYS A 116 1.07 4.73 -4.98
C CYS A 116 -0.05 3.81 -4.51
N MET A 117 0.30 2.91 -3.59
CA MET A 117 -0.68 2.15 -2.83
C MET A 117 -0.36 2.27 -1.35
N MET A 118 -1.39 2.54 -0.56
CA MET A 118 -1.29 2.81 0.86
C MET A 118 -2.34 1.99 1.59
N LEU A 119 -1.93 1.37 2.69
CA LEU A 119 -2.86 0.74 3.62
C LEU A 119 -3.08 1.70 4.80
N PHE A 120 -4.33 2.06 5.04
CA PHE A 120 -4.74 2.84 6.20
C PHE A 120 -5.81 2.05 6.95
N SER A 121 -5.47 1.58 8.17
CA SER A 121 -6.34 0.71 8.96
C SER A 121 -6.74 -0.55 8.15
N ASP A 122 -8.02 -0.67 7.85
CA ASP A 122 -8.71 -1.75 7.17
C ASP A 122 -9.06 -1.36 5.73
N VAL A 123 -8.39 -0.35 5.15
CA VAL A 123 -8.65 0.10 3.77
C VAL A 123 -7.35 0.22 2.97
N VAL A 124 -7.36 -0.37 1.77
CA VAL A 124 -6.26 -0.24 0.80
C VAL A 124 -6.63 0.85 -0.20
N HIS A 125 -5.90 1.95 -0.18
CA HIS A 125 -6.03 3.03 -1.15
C HIS A 125 -4.98 2.87 -2.26
N CYS A 126 -5.40 3.02 -3.50
CA CYS A 126 -4.58 3.03 -4.69
C CYS A 126 -4.78 4.34 -5.44
N LEU A 127 -3.73 5.15 -5.50
CA LEU A 127 -3.69 6.36 -6.29
C LEU A 127 -3.23 6.04 -7.71
N CYS A 128 -4.07 6.38 -8.66
CA CYS A 128 -3.87 6.18 -10.08
C CYS A 128 -3.92 7.53 -10.79
N VAL A 129 -3.13 7.68 -11.85
CA VAL A 129 -3.28 8.79 -12.79
C VAL A 129 -3.61 8.19 -14.15
N ILE A 130 -4.66 8.72 -14.73
CA ILE A 130 -5.10 8.41 -16.08
C ILE A 130 -4.62 9.56 -16.94
N ALA A 131 -3.69 9.27 -17.84
CA ALA A 131 -3.29 10.22 -18.86
C ALA A 131 -4.20 10.03 -20.08
N ASN A 132 -5.03 11.03 -20.37
CA ASN A 132 -5.66 11.21 -21.67
C ASN A 132 -4.82 12.21 -22.48
N MET A 133 -4.91 12.19 -23.81
CA MET A 133 -4.04 12.97 -24.71
C MET A 133 -3.95 14.47 -24.34
N ASN A 134 -5.02 15.02 -23.75
CA ASN A 134 -5.11 16.43 -23.38
C ASN A 134 -5.26 16.69 -21.86
N ASP A 135 -5.41 15.65 -21.03
CA ASP A 135 -5.76 15.82 -19.61
C ASP A 135 -5.15 14.70 -18.75
N MET A 136 -4.58 15.06 -17.60
CA MET A 136 -4.25 14.11 -16.53
C MET A 136 -5.32 14.16 -15.45
N VAL A 137 -6.01 13.04 -15.23
CA VAL A 137 -7.01 12.91 -14.16
C VAL A 137 -6.48 11.93 -13.13
N GLY A 138 -6.38 12.40 -11.88
CA GLY A 138 -6.11 11.52 -10.75
C GLY A 138 -7.36 10.76 -10.36
N GLU A 139 -7.22 9.49 -10.00
CA GLU A 139 -8.30 8.66 -9.47
C GLU A 139 -7.77 7.93 -8.23
N VAL A 140 -8.54 7.95 -7.15
CA VAL A 140 -8.27 7.12 -5.97
C VAL A 140 -9.25 5.96 -5.99
N ILE A 141 -8.71 4.75 -6.05
CA ILE A 141 -9.46 3.53 -5.76
C ILE A 141 -9.23 3.17 -4.31
N SER A 142 -10.29 2.96 -3.56
CA SER A 142 -10.22 2.47 -2.19
C SER A 142 -10.87 1.10 -2.14
N LEU A 143 -10.17 0.10 -1.62
CA LEU A 143 -10.73 -1.20 -1.29
C LEU A 143 -10.94 -1.26 0.22
N ASP A 144 -12.21 -1.23 0.63
CA ASP A 144 -12.60 -1.45 2.02
C ASP A 144 -12.47 -2.95 2.33
N LEU A 145 -11.62 -3.34 3.27
CA LEU A 145 -11.33 -4.76 3.54
C LEU A 145 -12.41 -5.42 4.40
N GLU A 146 -13.23 -4.65 5.11
CA GLU A 146 -14.37 -5.16 5.86
C GLU A 146 -15.44 -5.67 4.90
N THR A 147 -15.88 -4.81 3.98
CA THR A 147 -16.94 -5.09 3.01
C THR A 147 -16.43 -5.72 1.71
N GLU A 148 -15.12 -5.63 1.46
CA GLU A 148 -14.43 -6.04 0.23
C GLU A 148 -14.97 -5.37 -1.03
N GLN A 149 -15.47 -4.16 -0.88
CA GLN A 149 -16.00 -3.35 -1.97
C GLN A 149 -15.01 -2.26 -2.35
N PHE A 150 -14.96 -2.01 -3.67
CA PHE A 150 -14.20 -0.89 -4.20
C PHE A 150 -15.06 0.37 -4.24
N ALA A 151 -14.48 1.46 -3.78
CA ALA A 151 -14.97 2.81 -4.04
C ALA A 151 -13.97 3.54 -4.93
N VAL A 152 -14.49 4.33 -5.86
CA VAL A 152 -13.68 5.04 -6.85
C VAL A 152 -14.02 6.52 -6.80
N VAL A 153 -13.02 7.34 -6.52
CA VAL A 153 -13.17 8.80 -6.47
C VAL A 153 -12.26 9.43 -7.50
N ASN A 154 -12.85 10.19 -8.42
CA ASN A 154 -12.09 11.04 -9.32
C ASN A 154 -11.58 12.24 -8.53
N LEU A 155 -10.29 12.47 -8.57
CA LEU A 155 -9.71 13.68 -8.03
C LEU A 155 -10.01 14.83 -8.99
N PRO A 156 -10.28 16.04 -8.46
CA PRO A 156 -10.44 17.22 -9.30
C PRO A 156 -9.17 17.43 -10.13
N LYS A 157 -9.33 17.92 -11.37
CA LYS A 157 -8.20 18.23 -12.25
C LYS A 157 -7.12 18.98 -11.47
N VAL A 158 -5.92 18.42 -11.51
CA VAL A 158 -4.75 19.02 -10.88
C VAL A 158 -4.27 20.07 -11.87
N GLY A 159 -4.45 21.36 -11.54
CA GLY A 159 -3.79 22.45 -12.28
C GLY A 159 -2.28 22.42 -12.00
N ALA A 160 -1.55 23.47 -12.40
CA ALA A 160 -0.11 23.60 -12.12
C ALA A 160 0.27 23.69 -10.62
N GLU A 161 -0.71 23.64 -9.72
CA GLU A 161 -0.51 23.68 -8.28
C GLU A 161 -0.63 22.29 -7.66
N LEU A 162 0.34 21.94 -6.82
CA LEU A 162 0.24 20.76 -5.97
C LEU A 162 -0.72 21.07 -4.82
N CYS A 163 -1.86 20.38 -4.84
CA CYS A 163 -2.85 20.49 -3.78
C CYS A 163 -2.98 19.18 -3.02
N VAL A 164 -3.33 19.30 -1.75
CA VAL A 164 -3.69 18.15 -0.92
C VAL A 164 -5.17 18.22 -0.57
N SER A 165 -5.79 17.05 -0.66
CA SER A 165 -7.10 16.76 -0.11
C SER A 165 -6.90 15.72 0.97
N VAL A 166 -7.47 15.96 2.15
CA VAL A 166 -7.45 15.02 3.26
C VAL A 166 -8.70 14.16 3.16
N LEU A 167 -8.55 12.83 3.25
CA LEU A 167 -9.69 11.93 3.34
C LEU A 167 -10.25 12.00 4.77
N GLU A 168 -11.26 12.85 4.99
CA GLU A 168 -11.86 13.07 6.31
C GLU A 168 -12.65 11.86 6.79
N ASN A 169 -13.34 11.17 5.87
CA ASN A 169 -14.11 9.98 6.17
C ASN A 169 -14.05 9.00 4.99
N TYR A 170 -13.25 7.95 5.12
CA TYR A 170 -13.07 6.97 4.06
C TYR A 170 -14.34 6.17 3.77
N LYS A 171 -15.11 5.78 4.79
CA LYS A 171 -16.36 5.00 4.60
C LYS A 171 -17.37 5.78 3.76
N LYS A 172 -17.43 7.10 3.96
CA LYS A 172 -18.29 8.02 3.20
C LYS A 172 -17.62 8.58 1.94
N GLN A 173 -16.36 8.20 1.66
CA GLN A 173 -15.52 8.80 0.62
C GLN A 173 -15.53 10.34 0.65
N LYS A 174 -15.57 10.91 1.87
CA LYS A 174 -15.64 12.35 2.10
C LYS A 174 -14.23 12.93 2.15
N TRP A 175 -13.91 13.74 1.16
CA TRP A 175 -12.64 14.47 1.08
C TRP A 175 -12.83 15.90 1.56
N SER A 176 -11.80 16.44 2.24
CA SER A 176 -11.75 17.83 2.66
C SER A 176 -11.72 18.76 1.45
N LYS A 177 -11.94 20.06 1.71
CA LYS A 177 -11.65 21.09 0.71
C LYS A 177 -10.19 20.98 0.27
N LYS A 178 -9.96 21.17 -1.03
CA LYS A 178 -8.64 21.20 -1.66
C LYS A 178 -7.84 22.35 -1.07
N GLU A 179 -6.71 22.04 -0.44
CA GLU A 179 -5.77 23.05 0.07
C GLU A 179 -4.51 23.08 -0.80
N SER A 180 -4.10 24.27 -1.21
CA SER A 180 -2.83 24.44 -1.94
C SER A 180 -1.67 24.29 -0.95
N LEU A 181 -0.87 23.23 -1.12
CA LEU A 181 0.29 22.98 -0.27
C LEU A 181 1.49 23.82 -0.69
N PHE A 182 1.63 24.09 -1.98
CA PHE A 182 2.81 24.76 -2.53
C PHE A 182 2.42 26.08 -3.17
N PRO A 183 2.99 27.20 -2.71
CA PRO A 183 2.99 28.41 -3.51
C PRO A 183 3.65 28.12 -4.86
N LEU A 184 2.99 28.51 -5.96
CA LEU A 184 3.46 28.38 -7.35
C LEU A 184 4.94 28.71 -7.59
N LYS A 185 5.53 29.56 -6.73
CA LYS A 185 6.93 29.98 -6.80
C LYS A 185 7.91 28.83 -6.49
N LEU A 186 7.54 27.89 -5.62
CA LEU A 186 8.35 26.73 -5.24
C LEU A 186 8.28 25.62 -6.29
N THR A 187 7.09 25.35 -6.85
CA THR A 187 6.95 24.41 -7.97
C THR A 187 7.77 24.86 -9.18
N LYS A 188 7.77 26.16 -9.51
CA LYS A 188 8.63 26.69 -10.59
C LYS A 188 10.13 26.49 -10.34
N LYS A 189 10.60 26.64 -9.10
CA LYS A 189 12.01 26.42 -8.77
C LYS A 189 12.38 24.94 -8.83
N LEU A 190 11.44 24.07 -8.49
CA LEU A 190 11.59 22.62 -8.50
C LEU A 190 11.40 21.99 -9.89
N GLU A 191 10.58 22.60 -10.76
CA GLU A 191 10.43 22.22 -12.18
C GLU A 191 11.74 22.43 -12.97
N VAL A 192 12.55 23.41 -12.57
CA VAL A 192 13.83 23.74 -13.22
C VAL A 192 14.92 22.68 -12.93
N ASP A 193 14.83 21.94 -11.81
CA ASP A 193 15.88 21.02 -11.33
C ASP A 193 15.51 19.52 -11.46
N GLY A 194 14.48 19.19 -12.24
CA GLY A 194 14.15 17.82 -12.63
C GLY A 194 12.77 17.31 -12.17
N ARG A 195 12.31 16.22 -12.80
CA ARG A 195 10.96 15.65 -12.59
C ARG A 195 10.80 15.10 -11.17
N ILE A 196 10.29 15.92 -10.27
CA ILE A 196 9.90 15.52 -8.90
C ILE A 196 8.64 14.68 -8.95
N VAL A 197 8.64 13.54 -8.25
CA VAL A 197 7.49 12.64 -8.17
C VAL A 197 7.08 12.47 -6.70
N PRO A 198 5.88 12.89 -6.27
CA PRO A 198 5.39 12.55 -4.95
C PRO A 198 5.25 11.02 -4.85
N TYR A 199 5.75 10.42 -3.77
CA TYR A 199 5.70 8.96 -3.63
C TYR A 199 5.13 8.46 -2.30
N LEU A 200 5.20 9.23 -1.22
CA LEU A 200 4.73 8.78 0.10
C LEU A 200 4.30 9.95 0.98
N VAL A 201 3.21 9.79 1.73
CA VAL A 201 2.95 10.62 2.92
C VAL A 201 3.20 9.75 4.14
N ASP A 202 4.09 10.17 5.04
CA ASP A 202 4.36 9.41 6.26
C ASP A 202 3.39 9.75 7.39
N ARG A 203 3.43 8.95 8.47
CA ARG A 203 2.60 9.13 9.66
C ARG A 203 2.83 10.45 10.41
N PHE A 204 3.90 11.19 10.07
CA PHE A 204 4.24 12.47 10.67
C PHE A 204 3.80 13.64 9.77
N GLU A 205 2.87 13.38 8.84
CA GLU A 205 2.34 14.37 7.89
C GLU A 205 3.45 15.00 7.07
N LYS A 206 4.46 14.21 6.66
CA LYS A 206 5.45 14.63 5.68
C LYS A 206 5.14 14.01 4.34
N LEU A 207 5.02 14.86 3.33
CA LEU A 207 4.91 14.47 1.94
C LEU A 207 6.33 14.31 1.35
N TRP A 208 6.67 13.09 0.98
CA TRP A 208 7.93 12.73 0.38
C TRP A 208 7.84 12.74 -1.14
N PHE A 209 8.89 13.26 -1.75
CA PHE A 209 9.06 13.32 -3.18
C PHE A 209 10.39 12.70 -3.58
N TRP A 210 10.42 12.03 -4.72
CA TRP A 210 11.62 11.53 -5.35
C TRP A 210 12.08 12.52 -6.41
N VAL A 211 13.32 13.00 -6.30
CA VAL A 211 13.94 13.87 -7.31
C VAL A 211 14.75 12.98 -8.24
N LYS A 212 14.26 12.77 -9.48
CA LYS A 212 14.87 11.80 -10.41
C LYS A 212 16.34 12.06 -10.73
N GLU A 213 16.71 13.34 -10.91
CA GLU A 213 18.07 13.72 -11.31
C GLU A 213 19.05 13.64 -10.14
N ALA A 214 18.65 14.17 -8.98
CA ALA A 214 19.45 14.06 -7.76
C ALA A 214 19.51 12.63 -7.20
N ARG A 215 18.57 11.75 -7.58
CA ARG A 215 18.36 10.40 -7.01
C ARG A 215 18.21 10.42 -5.48
N GLU A 216 17.64 11.49 -4.96
CA GLU A 216 17.46 11.71 -3.53
C GLU A 216 15.99 11.99 -3.20
N PRO A 217 15.49 11.49 -2.06
CA PRO A 217 14.18 11.85 -1.57
C PRO A 217 14.23 13.18 -0.82
N ILE A 218 13.28 14.07 -1.11
CA ILE A 218 13.02 15.28 -0.31
C ILE A 218 11.69 15.10 0.42
N SER A 219 11.54 15.74 1.58
CA SER A 219 10.27 15.74 2.31
C SER A 219 9.76 17.17 2.48
N CYS A 220 8.44 17.34 2.48
CA CYS A 220 7.76 18.57 2.84
C CYS A 220 6.86 18.29 4.03
N ASP A 221 7.03 19.07 5.08
CA ASP A 221 6.15 19.05 6.23
C ASP A 221 4.83 19.74 5.84
N ILE A 222 3.72 19.00 5.83
CA ILE A 222 2.42 19.45 5.33
C ILE A 222 1.89 20.65 6.14
N LYS A 223 2.04 20.60 7.47
CA LYS A 223 1.60 21.66 8.39
C LYS A 223 2.37 22.95 8.21
N THR A 224 3.69 22.86 8.23
CA THR A 224 4.57 24.05 8.18
C THR A 224 4.90 24.50 6.76
N LYS A 225 4.57 23.67 5.75
CA LYS A 225 4.91 23.86 4.34
C LYS A 225 6.41 24.04 4.09
N ARG A 226 7.25 23.49 4.99
CA ARG A 226 8.72 23.57 4.90
C ARG A 226 9.31 22.32 4.25
N ILE A 227 10.13 22.52 3.23
CA ILE A 227 10.91 21.45 2.59
C ILE A 227 12.14 21.14 3.45
N ARG A 228 12.42 19.85 3.64
CA ARG A 228 13.67 19.35 4.21
C ARG A 228 14.33 18.44 3.16
N SER A 229 15.50 18.85 2.68
CA SER A 229 16.23 18.16 1.61
C SER A 229 17.11 17.01 2.08
N LYS A 230 17.13 16.66 3.38
CA LYS A 230 17.92 15.54 3.89
C LYS A 230 17.22 14.85 5.05
N CYS A 231 17.04 13.54 4.93
CA CYS A 231 16.87 12.67 6.08
C CYS A 231 17.61 11.38 5.80
N ALA A 232 18.74 11.18 6.48
CA ALA A 232 19.32 9.86 6.61
C ALA A 232 18.27 9.01 7.35
N HIS A 233 17.68 8.01 6.68
CA HIS A 233 16.83 7.03 7.35
C HIS A 233 17.67 6.24 8.35
N ARG A 234 17.76 6.70 9.60
CA ARG A 234 18.06 5.83 10.74
C ARG A 234 16.77 5.08 11.07
N HIS A 235 16.65 3.85 10.58
CA HIS A 235 15.61 2.93 11.05
C HIS A 235 15.79 2.78 12.56
N SER A 236 14.87 3.35 13.33
CA SER A 236 14.84 3.18 14.78
C SER A 236 14.15 1.84 15.07
N LEU A 237 14.91 0.88 15.58
CA LEU A 237 14.38 -0.33 16.20
C LEU A 237 13.61 0.10 17.46
N VAL A 238 12.29 -0.05 17.43
CA VAL A 238 11.44 0.17 18.61
C VAL A 238 11.44 -1.13 19.41
N ARG A 239 11.93 -1.06 20.65
CA ARG A 239 11.78 -2.10 21.68
C ARG A 239 10.44 -1.86 22.36
N LEU A 240 9.56 -2.85 22.36
CA LEU A 240 8.32 -2.83 23.15
C LEU A 240 8.61 -3.51 24.49
N GLU A 241 8.38 -2.79 25.58
CA GLU A 241 8.28 -3.34 26.93
C GLU A 241 6.80 -3.47 27.31
N GLY A 242 6.45 -4.55 28.01
CA GLY A 242 5.16 -4.71 28.65
C GLY A 242 4.15 -5.58 27.92
N MET A 243 4.46 -6.87 27.75
CA MET A 243 3.43 -7.92 27.72
C MET A 243 3.98 -9.12 28.51
N GLN A 244 3.41 -9.33 29.71
CA GLN A 244 3.58 -10.53 30.52
C GLN A 244 2.69 -11.66 30.00
#